data_AF-A0A7C8CS08-F1
#
_entry.id   AF-A0A7C8CS08-F1
#
_cell.length_a   1.000
_cell.length_b   1.000
_cell.length_c   1.000
_cell.angle_alpha   90.00
_cell.angle_beta   90.00
_cell.angle_gamma   90.00
#
_symmetry.space_group_name_H-M   'P 1'
#
loop_
_entity.id
_entity.type
_entity.pdbx_description
1 polymer ?
#
loop_
_entity_poly.entity_id
_entity_poly.type
_entity_poly.pdbx_seq_one_letter_code
_entity_poly.pdbx_strand_id
1 'polypeptide(L)'
;KTTLMDIITGKTRPDSGTVFLGTTIDLIGMSENEIVGMGVGRKFQKPTVFEHHTVFENLELALAGGKGVWPSLLSRLSGAQRDRIAEVAETTGLETRLKLSAG
;
A
#
# COMPACT_ATOMS: atom_id res chain seq x y z
N LYS A 1 4.23 6.01 20.80
CA LYS A 1 3.33 5.40 19.77
C LYS A 1 3.91 5.56 18.37
N THR A 2 4.08 6.77 17.84
CA THR A 2 4.60 6.99 16.47
C THR A 2 6.07 6.59 16.33
N THR A 3 6.93 6.93 17.30
CA THR A 3 8.36 6.55 17.31
C THR A 3 8.57 5.04 17.23
N LEU A 4 7.78 4.27 17.98
CA LEU A 4 7.83 2.81 17.94
C LEU A 4 7.47 2.28 16.55
N MET A 5 6.41 2.85 15.93
CA MET A 5 6.03 2.46 14.57
C MET A 5 7.10 2.83 13.55
N ASP A 6 7.74 3.99 13.69
CA ASP A 6 8.83 4.42 12.80
C ASP A 6 10.05 3.49 12.91
N ILE A 7 10.33 2.95 14.10
CA ILE A 7 11.38 1.95 14.30
C ILE A 7 11.02 0.62 13.66
N ILE A 8 9.79 0.13 13.86
CA ILE A 8 9.33 -1.15 13.28
C ILE A 8 9.33 -1.10 11.74
N THR A 9 9.04 0.07 11.15
CA THR A 9 9.04 0.23 9.68
C THR A 9 10.40 0.63 9.11
N GLY A 10 11.46 0.71 9.92
CA GLY A 10 12.81 1.08 9.47
C GLY A 10 12.99 2.56 9.10
N LYS A 11 12.01 3.42 9.42
CA LYS A 11 12.09 4.87 9.17
C LYS A 11 13.06 5.57 10.12
N THR A 12 13.19 5.05 11.35
CA THR A 12 14.09 5.57 12.38
C THR A 12 14.89 4.42 12.97
N ARG A 13 16.21 4.57 13.11
CA ARG A 13 17.04 3.58 13.80
C ARG A 13 16.94 3.76 15.32
N PRO A 14 16.80 2.68 16.11
CA PRO A 14 16.87 2.77 17.55
C PRO A 14 18.30 3.08 18.01
N ASP A 15 18.46 3.81 19.11
CA ASP A 15 19.77 4.12 19.67
C ASP A 15 20.46 2.89 20.28
N SER A 16 19.66 1.94 20.79
CA SER A 16 20.12 0.65 21.31
C SER A 16 18.97 -0.37 21.31
N GLY A 17 19.33 -1.65 21.46
CA GLY A 17 18.38 -2.77 21.48
C GLY A 17 18.27 -3.49 20.14
N THR A 18 17.31 -4.40 20.05
CA THR A 18 17.05 -5.24 18.88
C THR A 18 15.57 -5.23 18.52
N VAL A 19 15.27 -5.38 17.23
CA VAL A 19 13.90 -5.35 16.72
C VAL A 19 13.72 -6.54 15.79
N PHE A 20 12.87 -7.49 16.17
CA PHE A 20 12.63 -8.68 15.37
C PHE A 20 11.19 -8.74 14.86
N LEU A 21 11.03 -9.15 13.60
CA LEU A 21 9.76 -9.61 13.06
C LEU A 21 9.65 -11.12 13.26
N GLY A 22 8.70 -11.53 14.10
CA GLY A 22 8.59 -12.93 14.53
C GLY A 22 9.76 -13.32 15.44
N THR A 23 10.30 -14.52 15.26
CA THR A 23 11.40 -15.06 16.09
C THR A 23 12.78 -14.96 15.46
N THR A 24 12.90 -14.64 14.16
CA THR A 24 14.16 -14.82 13.42
C THR A 24 14.61 -13.64 12.58
N ILE A 25 13.71 -12.72 12.21
CA ILE A 25 14.04 -11.68 11.22
C ILE A 25 14.43 -10.41 11.96
N ASP A 26 15.71 -10.07 11.98
CA ASP A 26 16.20 -8.79 12.52
C ASP A 26 15.87 -7.66 11.54
N LEU A 27 15.15 -6.65 12.02
CA LEU A 27 14.77 -5.46 11.26
C LEU A 27 15.83 -4.35 11.34
N ILE A 28 16.83 -4.48 12.21
CA ILE A 28 17.87 -3.46 12.36
C ILE A 28 18.70 -3.37 11.09
N GLY A 29 18.80 -2.16 10.55
CA GLY A 29 19.59 -1.86 9.36
C GLY A 29 18.87 -2.10 8.05
N MET A 30 17.71 -2.76 8.07
CA MET A 30 16.86 -2.92 6.89
C MET A 30 16.23 -1.58 6.49
N SER A 31 16.10 -1.38 5.19
CA SER A 31 15.35 -0.27 4.61
C SER A 31 13.84 -0.53 4.67
N GLU A 32 13.05 0.54 4.65
CA GLU A 32 11.58 0.46 4.63
C GLU A 32 11.08 -0.41 3.46
N ASN A 33 11.73 -0.38 2.29
CA ASN A 33 11.37 -1.20 1.14
C ASN A 33 11.56 -2.70 1.40
N GLU A 34 12.65 -3.09 2.06
CA GLU A 34 12.90 -4.49 2.41
C GLU A 34 11.88 -4.98 3.45
N ILE A 35 11.55 -4.14 4.43
CA ILE A 35 10.53 -4.43 5.46
C ILE A 35 9.14 -4.59 4.84
N VAL A 36 8.77 -3.73 3.89
CA VAL A 36 7.52 -3.87 3.12
C VAL A 36 7.50 -5.15 2.29
N GLY A 37 8.62 -5.53 1.68
CA GLY A 37 8.77 -6.78 0.94
C GLY A 37 8.52 -8.04 1.78
N MET A 38 8.72 -7.96 3.10
CA MET A 38 8.43 -9.03 4.05
C MET A 38 6.97 -9.03 4.57
N GLY A 39 6.12 -8.13 4.07
CA GLY A 39 4.71 -8.05 4.42
C GLY A 39 4.38 -7.13 5.59
N VAL A 40 5.34 -6.33 6.08
CA VAL A 40 5.10 -5.33 7.12
C VAL A 40 4.72 -4.01 6.46
N GLY A 41 3.42 -3.68 6.51
CA GLY A 41 2.89 -2.42 6.02
C GLY A 41 2.31 -1.56 7.14
N ARG A 42 2.52 -0.24 7.07
CA ARG A 42 1.89 0.73 7.99
C ARG A 42 0.75 1.45 7.30
N LYS A 43 -0.44 1.43 7.91
CA LYS A 43 -1.56 2.31 7.53
C LYS A 43 -1.50 3.60 8.36
N PHE A 44 -1.56 4.76 7.71
CA PHE A 44 -1.62 6.06 8.39
C PHE A 44 -3.06 6.44 8.72
N GLN A 45 -3.26 7.18 9.82
CA GLN A 45 -4.61 7.66 10.23
C GLN A 45 -5.22 8.65 9.24
N LYS A 46 -4.40 9.43 8.53
CA LYS A 46 -4.86 10.19 7.36
C LYS A 46 -4.70 9.30 6.12
N PRO A 47 -5.79 8.95 5.41
CA PRO A 47 -5.68 8.23 4.16
C PRO A 47 -4.96 9.12 3.14
N THR A 48 -3.93 8.58 2.49
CA THR A 48 -3.25 9.24 1.36
C THR A 48 -3.94 8.74 0.09
N VAL A 49 -5.02 9.40 -0.29
CA VAL A 49 -5.69 9.18 -1.58
C VAL A 49 -5.11 10.13 -2.62
N PHE A 50 -5.12 9.74 -3.89
CA PHE A 50 -4.82 10.64 -4.99
C PHE A 50 -6.07 11.47 -5.30
N GLU A 51 -6.17 12.67 -4.72
CA GLU A 51 -7.36 13.54 -4.77
C GLU A 51 -7.79 13.90 -6.20
N HIS A 52 -6.82 14.06 -7.11
CA HIS A 52 -7.04 14.36 -8.53
C HIS A 52 -7.39 13.12 -9.39
N HIS A 53 -7.40 11.93 -8.80
CA HIS A 53 -7.82 10.71 -9.47
C HIS A 53 -9.22 10.33 -8.99
N THR A 54 -9.94 9.63 -9.87
CA THR A 54 -11.22 9.02 -9.52
C THR A 54 -11.05 7.93 -8.48
N VAL A 55 -12.14 7.57 -7.80
CA VAL A 55 -12.16 6.42 -6.89
C VAL A 55 -11.73 5.14 -7.61
N PHE A 56 -12.17 4.95 -8.87
CA PHE A 56 -11.75 3.81 -9.67
C PHE A 56 -10.23 3.76 -9.87
N GLU A 57 -9.62 4.88 -10.28
CA GLU A 57 -8.16 4.96 -10.52
C GLU A 57 -7.37 4.75 -9.23
N ASN A 58 -7.86 5.23 -8.08
CA ASN A 58 -7.24 4.94 -6.78
C ASN A 58 -7.27 3.44 -6.45
N LEU A 59 -8.39 2.76 -6.71
CA LEU A 59 -8.52 1.32 -6.51
C LEU A 59 -7.67 0.52 -7.52
N GLU A 60 -7.59 0.99 -8.76
CA GLU A 60 -6.72 0.43 -9.80
C GLU A 60 -5.25 0.51 -9.41
N LEU A 61 -4.78 1.67 -8.95
CA LEU A 61 -3.40 1.87 -8.47
C LEU A 61 -3.08 1.00 -7.24
N ALA A 62 -4.07 0.69 -6.43
CA ALA A 62 -3.93 -0.17 -5.26
C ALA A 62 -3.86 -1.67 -5.60
N LEU A 63 -4.28 -2.09 -6.80
CA LEU A 63 -4.16 -3.49 -7.22
C LEU A 63 -2.70 -3.92 -7.31
N ALA A 64 -2.41 -5.14 -6.84
CA ALA A 64 -1.12 -5.77 -7.06
C ALA A 64 -0.94 -6.10 -8.55
N GLY A 65 0.02 -5.45 -9.20
CA GLY A 65 0.37 -5.63 -10.61
C GLY A 65 1.80 -5.14 -10.89
N GLY A 66 2.37 -5.49 -12.03
CA GLY A 66 3.75 -5.12 -12.38
C GLY A 66 3.95 -3.60 -12.35
N LYS A 67 4.66 -3.09 -11.34
CA LYS A 67 4.89 -1.64 -11.11
C LYS A 67 6.02 -1.06 -11.97
N GLY A 68 6.31 -1.67 -13.12
CA GLY A 68 7.30 -1.18 -14.06
C GLY A 68 6.73 -0.07 -14.95
N VAL A 69 7.58 0.83 -15.43
CA VAL A 69 7.20 1.96 -16.31
C VAL A 69 6.44 1.50 -17.56
N TRP A 70 6.86 0.39 -18.17
CA TRP A 70 6.22 -0.15 -19.37
C TRP A 70 4.85 -0.78 -19.10
N PRO A 71 4.67 -1.67 -18.09
CA PRO A 71 3.35 -2.09 -17.65
C PRO A 71 2.43 -0.94 -17.23
N SER A 72 2.91 0.09 -16.55
CA SER A 72 2.05 1.23 -16.16
C SER A 72 1.58 2.08 -17.33
N LEU A 73 2.32 2.10 -18.45
CA LEU A 73 1.95 2.86 -19.65
C LEU A 73 1.17 2.04 -20.69
N LEU A 74 1.33 0.71 -20.71
CA LEU A 74 0.78 -0.17 -21.75
C LEU A 74 -0.21 -1.22 -21.23
N SER A 75 -0.33 -1.41 -19.91
CA SER A 75 -1.24 -2.42 -19.37
C SER A 75 -2.70 -1.99 -19.55
N ARG A 76 -3.52 -2.94 -19.99
CA ARG A 76 -4.97 -2.88 -19.86
C ARG A 76 -5.35 -3.81 -18.72
N LEU A 77 -6.30 -3.36 -17.89
CA LEU A 77 -6.86 -4.24 -16.85
C LEU A 77 -7.42 -5.51 -17.48
N SER A 78 -6.93 -6.65 -16.99
CA SER A 78 -7.55 -7.95 -17.25
C SER A 78 -8.96 -8.00 -16.65
N GLY A 79 -9.81 -8.90 -17.15
CA GLY A 79 -11.14 -9.13 -16.58
C GLY A 79 -11.08 -9.38 -15.08
N ALA A 80 -10.17 -10.26 -14.65
CA ALA A 80 -9.98 -10.59 -13.22
C ALA A 80 -9.58 -9.37 -12.36
N GLN A 81 -8.78 -8.44 -12.89
CA GLN A 81 -8.44 -7.20 -12.17
C GLN A 81 -9.65 -6.26 -12.04
N ARG A 82 -10.50 -6.18 -13.08
CA ARG A 82 -11.74 -5.39 -13.02
C ARG A 82 -12.72 -5.98 -12.01
N ASP A 83 -12.87 -7.31 -12.01
CA ASP A 83 -13.71 -8.01 -11.05
C ASP A 83 -13.24 -7.77 -9.62
N ARG A 84 -11.92 -7.77 -9.39
CA ARG A 84 -11.34 -7.45 -8.09
C ARG A 84 -11.59 -6.01 -7.66
N ILE A 85 -11.53 -5.03 -8.58
CA ILE A 85 -11.88 -3.64 -8.26
C ILE A 85 -13.36 -3.54 -7.89
N ALA A 86 -14.25 -4.22 -8.63
CA ALA A 86 -15.67 -4.22 -8.35
C ALA A 86 -15.99 -4.80 -6.96
N GLU A 87 -15.38 -5.94 -6.61
CA GLU A 87 -15.53 -6.58 -5.29
C GLU A 87 -15.07 -5.66 -4.14
N VAL A 88 -13.94 -4.96 -4.32
CA VAL A 88 -13.43 -4.02 -3.31
C VAL A 88 -14.33 -2.79 -3.21
N ALA A 89 -14.83 -2.28 -4.33
CA ALA A 89 -15.76 -1.15 -4.35
C ALA A 89 -17.05 -1.50 -3.61
N GLU A 90 -17.59 -2.71 -3.81
CA GLU A 90 -18.75 -3.22 -3.07
C GLU A 90 -18.46 -3.37 -1.57
N THR A 91 -17.33 -3.99 -1.20
CA THR A 91 -16.92 -4.16 0.21
C THR A 91 -16.77 -2.82 0.95
N THR A 92 -16.40 -1.76 0.22
CA THR A 92 -16.19 -0.41 0.77
C THR A 92 -17.39 0.53 0.59
N GLY A 93 -18.46 0.12 -0.10
CA GLY A 93 -19.65 0.94 -0.37
C GLY A 93 -19.41 2.09 -1.35
N LEU A 94 -18.47 1.94 -2.29
CA LEU A 94 -18.03 2.98 -3.23
C LEU A 94 -18.48 2.73 -4.68
N GLU A 95 -19.31 1.72 -4.93
CA GLU A 95 -19.75 1.29 -6.25
C GLU A 95 -20.42 2.41 -7.08
N THR A 96 -21.16 3.30 -6.42
CA THR A 96 -21.83 4.45 -7.07
C THR A 96 -20.90 5.66 -7.28
N ARG A 97 -19.71 5.65 -6.67
CA ARG A 97 -18.77 6.79 -6.65
C ARG A 97 -17.52 6.56 -7.49
N LEU A 98 -17.41 5.43 -8.18
CA LEU A 98 -16.23 5.05 -8.96
C LEU A 98 -15.75 6.12 -9.97
N LYS A 99 -16.66 6.93 -10.52
CA LYS A 99 -16.34 7.99 -11.51
C LYS A 99 -16.08 9.37 -10.88
N LEU A 100 -16.29 9.53 -9.58
CA LEU A 100 -16.06 10.80 -8.88
C LEU A 100 -14.59 10.91 -8.48
N SER A 101 -14.08 12.14 -8.40
CA SER A 101 -12.79 12.43 -7.79
C SER A 101 -12.77 11.91 -6.36
N ALA A 102 -11.61 11.41 -5.91
CA ALA A 102 -11.43 10.93 -4.54
C ALA A 102 -11.22 12.06 -3.50
N GLY A 103 -11.05 13.30 -3.97
CA GLY A 103 -10.97 14.51 -3.15
C GLY A 103 -12.33 15.12 -2.81
#